data_AF-A0A090QT55-F1
#
_entry.id   AF-A0A090QT55-F1
#
_cell.length_a   1.000
_cell.length_b   1.000
_cell.length_c   1.000
_cell.angle_alpha   90.00
_cell.angle_beta   90.00
_cell.angle_gamma   90.00
#
_symmetry.space_group_name_H-M   'P 1'
#
loop_
_entity.id
_entity.type
_entity.pdbx_description
1 polymer ?
#
loop_
_entity_poly.entity_id
_entity_poly.type
_entity_poly.pdbx_seq_one_letter_code
_entity_poly.pdbx_strand_id
1 'polypeptide(L)'
;MVSLGILLLPLSMQASTLEQQRERYAQAQAALEEQDMDAYNALRRQLDAYPLVPYLDYREFSLLLPTKSVQDVNTFVETFKALPFSETIHDRYLYQLARTGNWKDFLTMQPDVPRGQALQCYYYTAKLQTGEPAEAWKGAKKAWLTGNSTMMPVIRC
;
A
#
# COMPACT_ATOMS: atom_id res chain seq x y z
N MET A 1 46.84 38.83 21.33
CA MET A 1 46.33 37.48 21.64
C MET A 1 44.88 37.64 22.08
N VAL A 2 43.92 37.41 21.19
CA VAL A 2 42.49 37.39 21.54
C VAL A 2 42.01 35.97 21.32
N SER A 3 41.85 35.22 22.40
CA SER A 3 41.31 33.86 22.35
C SER A 3 39.79 33.95 22.39
N LEU A 4 39.15 33.72 21.25
CA LEU A 4 37.70 33.55 21.13
C LEU A 4 37.34 32.16 21.69
N GLY A 5 36.81 32.11 22.91
CA GLY A 5 36.31 30.88 23.53
C GLY A 5 34.94 30.51 22.96
N ILE A 6 34.88 29.41 22.20
CA ILE A 6 33.62 28.82 21.70
C ILE A 6 32.94 28.10 22.88
N LEU A 7 31.83 28.66 23.37
CA LEU A 7 30.94 27.99 24.32
C LEU A 7 30.11 26.94 23.57
N LEU A 8 30.48 25.66 23.72
CA LEU A 8 29.66 24.51 23.33
C LEU A 8 28.53 24.33 24.36
N LEU A 9 27.36 24.88 24.07
CA LEU A 9 26.12 24.54 24.77
C LEU A 9 25.68 23.13 24.35
N PRO A 10 25.51 22.18 25.28
CA PRO A 10 24.97 20.87 24.94
C PRO A 10 23.49 21.01 24.54
N LEU A 11 23.16 20.67 23.29
CA LEU A 11 21.78 20.43 22.90
C LEU A 11 21.29 19.15 23.59
N SER A 12 20.57 19.32 24.69
CA SER A 12 19.83 18.22 25.32
C SER A 12 18.66 17.83 24.43
N MET A 13 18.85 16.83 23.55
CA MET A 13 17.75 16.13 22.90
C MET A 13 16.97 15.35 23.98
N GLN A 14 15.87 15.92 24.49
CA GLN A 14 14.95 15.18 25.35
C GLN A 14 14.17 14.20 24.49
N ALA A 15 14.49 12.91 24.62
CA ALA A 15 13.65 11.85 24.08
C ALA A 15 12.29 11.86 24.80
N SER A 16 11.19 11.84 24.03
CA SER A 16 9.85 11.72 24.61
C SER A 16 9.69 10.39 25.32
N THR A 17 8.96 10.37 26.42
CA THR A 17 8.65 9.12 27.13
C THR A 17 7.79 8.22 26.26
N LEU A 18 7.80 6.91 26.53
CA LEU A 18 7.00 5.93 25.79
C LEU A 18 5.50 6.26 25.88
N GLU A 19 5.04 6.77 27.02
CA GLU A 19 3.66 7.19 27.27
C GLU A 19 3.27 8.37 26.37
N GLN A 20 4.15 9.37 26.23
CA GLN A 20 3.91 10.49 25.32
C GLN A 20 3.85 10.04 23.86
N GLN A 21 4.68 9.07 23.46
CA GLN A 21 4.63 8.51 22.10
C GLN A 21 3.33 7.75 21.84
N ARG A 22 2.83 6.98 22.82
CA ARG A 22 1.52 6.30 22.74
C ARG A 22 0.37 7.27 22.57
N GLU A 23 0.36 8.34 23.35
CA GLU A 23 -0.67 9.38 23.29
C GLU A 23 -0.67 10.08 21.92
N ARG A 24 0.50 10.51 21.44
CA ARG A 24 0.63 11.12 20.11
C ARG A 24 0.22 10.16 18.99
N TYR A 25 0.54 8.87 19.13
CA TYR A 25 0.13 7.86 18.17
C TYR A 25 -1.40 7.74 18.13
N ALA A 26 -2.07 7.67 19.27
CA ALA A 26 -3.53 7.63 19.34
C ALA A 26 -4.17 8.89 18.70
N GLN A 27 -3.61 10.07 18.98
CA GLN A 27 -4.05 11.33 18.37
C GLN A 27 -3.83 11.32 16.84
N ALA A 28 -2.71 10.77 16.36
CA ALA A 28 -2.43 10.66 14.94
C ALA A 28 -3.41 9.71 14.24
N GLN A 29 -3.81 8.63 14.91
CA GLN A 29 -4.86 7.74 14.40
C GLN A 29 -6.21 8.46 14.28
N ALA A 30 -6.62 9.21 15.31
CA ALA A 30 -7.86 9.98 15.28
C ALA A 30 -7.85 11.03 14.16
N ALA A 31 -6.73 11.76 13.99
CA ALA A 31 -6.58 12.73 12.91
C ALA A 31 -6.70 12.10 11.51
N LEU A 32 -6.15 10.88 11.30
CA LEU A 32 -6.34 10.15 10.04
C LEU A 32 -7.80 9.73 9.82
N GLU A 33 -8.51 9.33 10.88
CA GLU A 33 -9.92 8.95 10.80
C GLU A 33 -10.81 10.14 10.43
N GLU A 34 -10.47 11.33 10.93
CA GLU A 34 -11.12 12.61 10.61
C GLU A 34 -10.64 13.24 9.29
N GLN A 35 -9.63 12.64 8.65
CA GLN A 35 -8.93 13.17 7.47
C GLN A 35 -8.30 14.56 7.69
N ASP A 36 -8.00 14.92 8.94
CA ASP A 36 -7.21 16.10 9.27
C ASP A 36 -5.72 15.81 9.02
N MET A 37 -5.32 15.94 7.76
CA MET A 37 -3.96 15.64 7.32
C MET A 37 -2.92 16.60 7.91
N ASP A 38 -3.30 17.84 8.24
CA ASP A 38 -2.37 18.80 8.84
C ASP A 38 -2.02 18.40 10.28
N ALA A 39 -3.03 18.06 11.09
CA ALA A 39 -2.84 17.55 12.44
C ALA A 39 -2.08 16.22 12.44
N TYR A 40 -2.48 15.28 11.55
CA TYR A 40 -1.79 14.00 11.39
C TYR A 40 -0.30 14.20 11.08
N ASN A 41 0.04 15.00 10.07
CA ASN A 41 1.42 15.22 9.65
C ASN A 41 2.26 15.86 10.77
N ALA A 42 1.68 16.76 11.57
CA ALA A 42 2.35 17.37 12.71
C ALA A 42 2.67 16.34 13.82
N LEU A 43 1.76 15.40 14.08
CA LEU A 43 1.94 14.33 15.06
C LEU A 43 2.90 13.24 14.56
N ARG A 44 2.76 12.83 13.30
CA ARG A 44 3.56 11.77 12.67
C ARG A 44 5.06 12.06 12.66
N ARG A 45 5.46 13.33 12.43
CA ARG A 45 6.87 13.77 12.51
C ARG A 45 7.50 13.61 13.89
N GLN A 46 6.70 13.48 14.95
CA GLN A 46 7.19 13.32 16.32
C GLN A 46 7.28 11.85 16.74
N LEU A 47 7.02 10.91 15.82
CA LEU A 47 6.89 9.49 16.09
C LEU A 47 7.94 8.63 15.37
N ASP A 48 8.94 9.19 14.69
CA ASP A 48 9.85 8.42 13.82
C ASP A 48 10.53 7.21 14.50
N ALA A 49 10.79 7.27 15.81
CA ALA A 49 11.37 6.16 16.58
C ALA A 49 10.34 5.20 17.21
N TYR A 50 9.04 5.46 17.04
CA TYR A 50 7.97 4.68 17.68
C TYR A 50 7.64 3.42 16.85
N PRO A 51 7.70 2.21 17.43
CA PRO A 51 7.64 0.96 16.67
C PRO A 51 6.37 0.73 15.82
N LEU A 52 5.24 1.35 16.17
CA LEU A 52 3.97 1.15 15.46
C LEU A 52 3.75 2.14 14.32
N VAL A 53 4.68 3.08 14.09
CA VAL A 53 4.60 4.02 12.97
C VAL A 53 4.27 3.39 11.60
N PRO A 54 4.82 2.22 11.23
CA PRO A 54 4.48 1.58 9.94
C PRO A 54 2.97 1.35 9.74
N TYR A 55 2.19 1.24 10.82
CA TYR A 55 0.73 1.11 10.74
C TYR A 55 0.01 2.45 10.47
N LEU A 56 0.60 3.59 10.85
CA LEU A 56 0.12 4.91 10.41
C LEU A 56 0.42 5.10 8.92
N ASP A 57 1.66 4.79 8.50
CA ASP A 57 2.09 4.90 7.10
C ASP A 57 1.21 4.03 6.19
N TYR A 58 0.85 2.81 6.62
CA TYR A 58 -0.10 1.96 5.93
C TYR A 58 -1.51 2.57 5.80
N ARG A 59 -2.03 3.21 6.85
CA ARG A 59 -3.37 3.80 6.83
C ARG A 59 -3.43 5.01 5.91
N GLU A 60 -2.44 5.90 6.02
CA GLU A 60 -2.30 7.04 5.12
C GLU A 60 -2.15 6.57 3.67
N PHE A 61 -1.24 5.63 3.40
CA PHE A 61 -1.03 5.10 2.05
C PHE A 61 -2.29 4.44 1.49
N SER A 62 -3.07 3.75 2.33
CA SER A 62 -4.37 3.18 1.94
C SER A 62 -5.40 4.24 1.53
N LEU A 63 -5.45 5.38 2.23
CA LEU A 63 -6.35 6.48 1.89
C LEU A 63 -5.97 7.13 0.55
N LEU A 64 -4.65 7.27 0.32
CA LEU A 64 -4.11 7.89 -0.88
C LEU A 64 -3.93 6.91 -2.04
N LEU A 65 -4.23 5.62 -1.87
CA LEU A 65 -4.03 4.57 -2.88
C LEU A 65 -4.61 4.92 -4.27
N PRO A 66 -5.79 5.59 -4.39
CA PRO A 66 -6.33 6.06 -5.65
C PRO A 66 -5.40 6.96 -6.48
N THR A 67 -4.45 7.65 -5.84
CA THR A 67 -3.55 8.60 -6.50
C THR A 67 -2.16 8.01 -6.78
N LYS A 68 -1.90 6.76 -6.40
CA LYS A 68 -0.59 6.13 -6.48
C LYS A 68 -0.32 5.50 -7.84
N SER A 69 0.92 5.66 -8.32
CA SER A 69 1.44 4.94 -9.47
C SER A 69 1.88 3.52 -9.08
N VAL A 70 2.08 2.65 -10.08
CA VAL A 70 2.66 1.31 -9.88
C VAL A 70 3.98 1.39 -9.11
N GLN A 71 4.81 2.39 -9.42
CA GLN A 71 6.11 2.56 -8.77
C GLN A 71 5.98 2.94 -7.29
N ASP A 72 5.02 3.80 -6.95
CA ASP A 72 4.77 4.17 -5.55
C ASP A 72 4.34 2.95 -4.73
N VAL A 73 3.45 2.12 -5.30
CA VAL A 73 2.95 0.91 -4.63
C VAL A 73 4.04 -0.14 -4.50
N ASN A 74 4.83 -0.39 -5.55
CA ASN A 74 5.98 -1.30 -5.47
C ASN A 74 6.99 -0.87 -4.42
N THR A 75 7.28 0.44 -4.35
CA THR A 75 8.19 0.98 -3.34
C THR A 75 7.64 0.76 -1.94
N PHE A 76 6.35 1.01 -1.71
CA PHE A 76 5.70 0.77 -0.42
C PHE A 76 5.72 -0.71 -0.02
N VAL A 77 5.35 -1.60 -0.94
CA VAL A 77 5.31 -3.06 -0.72
C VAL A 77 6.70 -3.59 -0.38
N GLU A 78 7.74 -3.18 -1.12
CA GLU A 78 9.11 -3.62 -0.86
C GLU A 78 9.63 -3.08 0.48
N THR A 79 9.35 -1.81 0.80
CA THR A 79 9.74 -1.18 2.06
C THR A 79 9.17 -1.93 3.26
N PHE A 80 7.93 -2.40 3.16
CA PHE A 80 7.21 -3.07 4.26
C PHE A 80 6.99 -4.57 4.03
N LYS A 81 7.81 -5.23 3.20
CA LYS A 81 7.62 -6.64 2.80
C LYS A 81 7.55 -7.65 3.95
N ALA A 82 8.14 -7.33 5.10
CA ALA A 82 8.11 -8.15 6.30
C ALA A 82 6.78 -8.05 7.08
N LEU A 83 5.92 -7.08 6.73
CA LEU A 83 4.67 -6.80 7.40
C LEU A 83 3.49 -7.28 6.55
N PRO A 84 2.46 -7.90 7.16
CA PRO A 84 1.36 -8.53 6.42
C PRO A 84 0.50 -7.55 5.63
N PHE A 85 0.52 -6.26 5.98
CA PHE A 85 -0.24 -5.24 5.26
C PHE A 85 0.36 -4.88 3.90
N SER A 86 1.62 -5.24 3.61
CA SER A 86 2.24 -5.02 2.30
C SER A 86 1.47 -5.75 1.19
N GLU A 87 1.22 -7.05 1.38
CA GLU A 87 0.36 -7.86 0.51
C GLU A 87 -1.07 -7.30 0.43
N THR A 88 -1.58 -6.73 1.54
CA THR A 88 -2.92 -6.11 1.54
C THR A 88 -2.96 -4.87 0.65
N ILE A 89 -1.93 -4.01 0.67
CA ILE A 89 -1.82 -2.85 -0.22
C ILE A 89 -1.70 -3.29 -1.68
N HIS A 90 -0.87 -4.28 -1.95
CA HIS A 90 -0.71 -4.86 -3.28
C HIS A 90 -2.06 -5.31 -3.85
N ASP A 91 -2.79 -6.15 -3.14
CA ASP A 91 -4.08 -6.68 -3.60
C ASP A 91 -5.14 -5.57 -3.77
N ARG A 92 -5.21 -4.63 -2.82
CA ARG A 92 -6.11 -3.47 -2.92
C ARG A 92 -5.83 -2.64 -4.18
N TYR A 93 -4.56 -2.46 -4.51
CA TYR A 93 -4.16 -1.73 -5.70
C TYR A 93 -4.57 -2.46 -6.98
N LEU A 94 -4.39 -3.79 -7.03
CA LEU A 94 -4.88 -4.59 -8.16
C LEU A 94 -6.40 -4.49 -8.34
N TYR A 95 -7.17 -4.56 -7.25
CA TYR A 95 -8.63 -4.35 -7.32
C TYR A 95 -8.98 -2.94 -7.79
N GLN A 96 -8.24 -1.92 -7.37
CA GLN A 96 -8.44 -0.55 -7.85
C GLN A 96 -8.16 -0.42 -9.36
N LEU A 97 -7.04 -0.97 -9.85
CA LEU A 97 -6.70 -0.97 -11.27
C LEU A 97 -7.76 -1.71 -12.09
N ALA A 98 -8.24 -2.85 -11.60
CA ALA A 98 -9.32 -3.60 -12.24
C ALA A 98 -10.64 -2.81 -12.28
N ARG A 99 -11.03 -2.18 -11.17
CA ARG A 99 -12.24 -1.34 -11.08
C ARG A 99 -12.19 -0.13 -12.01
N THR A 100 -11.00 0.41 -12.27
CA THR A 100 -10.78 1.56 -13.15
C THR A 100 -10.44 1.17 -14.58
N GLY A 101 -10.37 -0.14 -14.89
CA GLY A 101 -10.04 -0.65 -16.22
C GLY A 101 -8.60 -0.38 -16.67
N ASN A 102 -7.70 -0.08 -15.74
CA ASN A 102 -6.29 0.19 -16.05
C ASN A 102 -5.51 -1.13 -16.19
N TRP A 103 -5.81 -1.87 -17.25
CA TRP A 103 -5.32 -3.22 -17.49
C TRP A 103 -3.81 -3.30 -17.74
N LYS A 104 -3.23 -2.26 -18.34
CA LYS A 104 -1.78 -2.21 -18.59
C LYS A 104 -1.01 -2.10 -17.28
N ASP A 105 -1.43 -1.21 -16.39
CA ASP A 105 -0.81 -1.07 -15.07
C ASP A 105 -1.08 -2.30 -14.21
N PHE A 106 -2.26 -2.93 -14.34
CA PHE A 106 -2.56 -4.20 -13.66
C PHE A 106 -1.52 -5.27 -14.01
N LEU A 107 -1.23 -5.47 -15.29
CA LEU A 107 -0.23 -6.46 -15.74
C LEU A 107 1.21 -6.04 -15.46
N THR A 108 1.46 -4.74 -15.31
CA THR A 108 2.78 -4.24 -14.87
C THR A 108 3.00 -4.53 -13.39
N MET A 109 1.97 -4.33 -12.55
CA MET A 109 2.00 -4.62 -11.12
C MET A 109 2.05 -6.13 -10.85
N GLN A 110 1.25 -6.91 -11.57
CA GLN A 110 1.09 -8.35 -11.40
C GLN A 110 1.35 -9.07 -12.74
N PRO A 111 2.63 -9.31 -13.10
CA PRO A 111 2.99 -9.95 -14.37
C PRO A 111 2.62 -11.45 -14.40
N ASP A 112 2.68 -12.11 -13.25
CA ASP A 112 2.34 -13.52 -13.07
C ASP A 112 0.90 -13.73 -12.59
N VAL A 113 0.36 -14.95 -12.75
CA VAL A 113 -1.00 -15.26 -12.30
C VAL A 113 -1.10 -15.14 -10.76
N PRO A 114 -1.98 -14.27 -10.22
CA PRO A 114 -2.10 -14.07 -8.77
C PRO A 114 -2.73 -15.28 -8.07
N ARG A 115 -2.55 -15.38 -6.75
CA ARG A 115 -3.07 -16.52 -5.96
C ARG A 115 -4.60 -16.48 -5.80
N GLY A 116 -5.17 -15.30 -5.53
CA GLY A 116 -6.61 -15.15 -5.26
C GLY A 116 -7.47 -15.34 -6.52
N GLN A 117 -8.53 -16.15 -6.43
CA GLN A 117 -9.40 -16.47 -7.58
C GLN A 117 -9.99 -15.23 -8.26
N ALA A 118 -10.45 -14.24 -7.49
CA ALA A 118 -10.98 -12.99 -8.03
C ALA A 118 -9.91 -12.20 -8.81
N LEU A 119 -8.70 -12.09 -8.28
CA LEU A 119 -7.58 -11.45 -8.97
C LEU A 119 -7.13 -12.25 -10.20
N GLN A 120 -7.24 -13.59 -10.20
CA GLN A 120 -6.98 -14.39 -11.40
C GLN A 120 -7.97 -14.04 -12.51
N CYS A 121 -9.24 -13.79 -12.17
CA CYS A 121 -10.22 -13.30 -13.13
C CYS A 121 -9.74 -12.00 -13.78
N TYR A 122 -9.45 -11.00 -12.95
CA TYR A 122 -8.99 -9.70 -13.44
C TYR A 122 -7.68 -9.79 -14.22
N TYR A 123 -6.77 -10.69 -13.85
CA TYR A 123 -5.54 -10.95 -14.60
C TYR A 123 -5.84 -11.43 -16.03
N TYR A 124 -6.72 -12.43 -16.19
CA TYR A 124 -7.08 -12.92 -17.52
C TYR A 124 -7.95 -11.91 -18.29
N THR A 125 -8.77 -11.10 -17.60
CA THR A 125 -9.44 -9.94 -18.21
C THR A 125 -8.43 -8.95 -18.74
N ALA A 126 -7.42 -8.60 -17.95
CA ALA A 126 -6.36 -7.69 -18.37
C ALA A 126 -5.62 -8.24 -19.58
N LYS A 127 -5.28 -9.53 -19.59
CA LYS A 127 -4.67 -10.22 -20.75
C LYS A 127 -5.55 -10.11 -21.99
N LEU A 128 -6.85 -10.37 -21.88
CA LEU A 128 -7.78 -10.23 -23.01
C LEU A 128 -7.83 -8.79 -23.53
N GLN A 129 -7.95 -7.80 -22.63
CA GLN A 129 -8.09 -6.38 -22.97
C GLN A 129 -6.80 -5.77 -23.53
N THR A 130 -5.65 -6.36 -23.24
CA THR A 130 -4.34 -5.92 -23.74
C THR A 130 -3.85 -6.70 -24.96
N GLY A 131 -4.70 -7.55 -25.56
CA GLY A 131 -4.40 -8.23 -26.83
C GLY A 131 -3.72 -9.60 -26.69
N GLU A 132 -3.82 -10.24 -25.52
CA GLU A 132 -3.31 -11.60 -25.25
C GLU A 132 -4.45 -12.63 -25.05
N PRO A 133 -5.34 -12.85 -26.04
CA PRO A 133 -6.52 -13.70 -25.86
C PRO A 133 -6.19 -15.18 -25.61
N ALA A 134 -5.08 -15.69 -26.14
CA ALA A 134 -4.70 -17.09 -25.97
C ALA A 134 -4.47 -17.46 -24.49
N GLU A 135 -3.74 -16.61 -23.76
CA GLU A 135 -3.51 -16.80 -22.32
C GLU A 135 -4.80 -16.57 -21.52
N ALA A 136 -5.61 -15.58 -21.90
CA ALA A 136 -6.91 -15.34 -21.27
C ALA A 136 -7.84 -16.57 -21.34
N TRP A 137 -7.95 -17.20 -22.52
CA TRP A 137 -8.80 -18.39 -22.71
C TRP A 137 -8.27 -19.63 -22.01
N LYS A 138 -6.94 -19.79 -21.94
CA LYS A 138 -6.30 -20.86 -21.16
C LYS A 138 -6.64 -20.73 -19.68
N GLY A 139 -6.59 -19.51 -19.15
CA GLY A 139 -7.01 -19.19 -17.79
C GLY A 139 -8.48 -19.51 -17.53
N ALA A 140 -9.37 -19.03 -18.41
CA ALA A 140 -10.80 -19.28 -18.34
C ALA A 140 -11.14 -20.78 -18.35
N LYS A 141 -10.49 -21.56 -19.23
CA LYS A 141 -10.65 -23.01 -19.29
C LYS A 141 -10.22 -23.69 -18.00
N LYS A 142 -9.07 -23.28 -17.42
CA LYS A 142 -8.60 -23.82 -16.14
C LYS A 142 -9.60 -23.53 -15.01
N ALA A 143 -10.11 -22.30 -14.94
CA ALA A 143 -11.12 -21.93 -13.94
C ALA A 143 -12.42 -22.74 -14.10
N TRP A 144 -12.93 -22.87 -15.34
CA TRP A 144 -14.14 -23.63 -15.65
C TRP A 144 -14.07 -25.10 -15.20
N LEU A 145 -12.91 -25.73 -15.35
CA LEU A 145 -12.70 -27.14 -14.99
C LEU A 145 -12.60 -27.40 -13.49
N THR A 146 -12.51 -26.37 -12.64
CA THR A 146 -12.37 -26.53 -11.18
C THR A 146 -13.70 -26.63 -10.41
N GLY A 147 -14.85 -26.58 -11.09
CA GLY A 147 -16.16 -26.98 -10.53
C GLY A 147 -16.75 -26.08 -9.45
N ASN A 148 -16.01 -25.10 -8.91
CA ASN A 148 -16.57 -24.08 -8.03
C ASN A 148 -17.39 -23.09 -8.86
N SER A 149 -18.70 -23.09 -8.65
CA SER A 149 -19.76 -22.44 -9.44
C SER A 149 -19.70 -20.91 -9.62
N THR A 150 -18.58 -20.25 -9.38
CA THR A 150 -18.37 -18.90 -9.90
C THR A 150 -17.94 -18.99 -11.35
N MET A 151 -18.94 -19.09 -12.23
CA MET A 151 -18.83 -18.74 -13.63
C MET A 151 -18.12 -17.38 -13.70
N MET A 152 -16.83 -17.36 -14.05
CA MET A 152 -16.13 -16.14 -14.39
C MET A 152 -15.86 -16.19 -15.90
N PRO A 153 -16.81 -15.70 -16.72
CA PRO A 153 -16.45 -15.24 -18.03
C PRO A 153 -15.33 -14.22 -17.79
N VAL A 154 -14.30 -14.21 -18.63
CA VAL A 154 -13.23 -13.20 -18.62
C VAL A 154 -13.77 -11.75 -18.69
N ILE A 155 -15.07 -11.60 -18.95
CA ILE A 155 -15.83 -10.35 -19.11
C ILE A 155 -16.66 -10.01 -17.86
N ARG A 156 -16.92 -10.96 -16.95
CA ARG A 156 -17.67 -10.78 -15.70
C ARG A 156 -16.94 -11.44 -14.53
N CYS A 157 -15.89 -10.75 -14.11
CA CYS A 157 -15.44 -10.69 -12.73
C CYS A 157 -16.32 -9.65 -12.00
#